data_AF-A0A553PDL0-F1
#
_entry.id   AF-A0A553PDL0-F1
#
_cell.length_a   1.000
_cell.length_b   1.000
_cell.length_c   1.000
_cell.angle_alpha   90.00
_cell.angle_beta   90.00
_cell.angle_gamma   90.00
#
_symmetry.space_group_name_H-M   'P 1'
#
loop_
_entity.id
_entity.type
_entity.pdbx_description
1 polymer ?
#
loop_
_entity_poly.entity_id
_entity_poly.type
_entity_poly.pdbx_seq_one_letter_code
_entity_poly.pdbx_strand_id
1 'polypeptide(L)'
;MINSNLAILRQMYGMGVRYMTLTHSCYTPWADAFISDIISPETKHDDKYDGPSPMEFHSLARHLDTDALKISRAPVFFSHFSAFSVFPHRRNVNDQVLKMLEANNGVLMINFWNNVVRCSKDYKNATIDDVIEDFNYVKDLIGVDHLGMGADYDGVPIVPKGLEDVSKYPDLLEKLVRDHNWSREDIKKITGANILRVMKDVEKVAEELEATKANDDTLDYCRIVGSDNCLIASAKAKS
;
A
#
# COMPACT_ATOMS: atom_id res chain seq x y z
N MET A 1 4.01 -5.90 -13.40
CA MET A 1 5.38 -5.43 -13.12
C MET A 1 6.42 -6.55 -13.27
N ILE A 2 6.33 -7.65 -12.52
CA ILE A 2 7.31 -8.77 -12.65
C ILE A 2 6.84 -9.95 -13.54
N ASN A 3 5.65 -9.82 -14.14
CA ASN A 3 5.01 -10.86 -14.96
C ASN A 3 5.06 -12.27 -14.32
N SER A 4 4.77 -12.35 -13.02
CA SER A 4 4.78 -13.62 -12.26
C SER A 4 6.11 -14.40 -12.33
N ASN A 5 7.24 -13.68 -12.49
CA ASN A 5 8.56 -14.28 -12.68
C ASN A 5 9.60 -13.72 -11.68
N LEU A 6 10.10 -14.59 -10.81
CA LEU A 6 11.08 -14.23 -9.77
C LEU A 6 12.46 -13.84 -10.34
N ALA A 7 12.82 -14.30 -11.54
CA ALA A 7 14.04 -13.85 -12.20
C ALA A 7 13.94 -12.37 -12.60
N ILE A 8 12.77 -11.92 -13.06
CA ILE A 8 12.53 -10.48 -13.36
C ILE A 8 12.59 -9.66 -12.08
N LEU A 9 12.01 -10.16 -10.98
CA LEU A 9 12.12 -9.50 -9.68
C LEU A 9 13.58 -9.29 -9.26
N ARG A 10 14.43 -10.32 -9.40
CA ARG A 10 15.87 -10.22 -9.10
C ARG A 10 16.61 -9.27 -10.04
N GLN A 11 16.27 -9.26 -11.32
CA GLN A 11 16.83 -8.29 -12.28
C GLN A 11 16.44 -6.85 -11.92
N MET A 12 15.18 -6.60 -11.56
CA MET A 12 14.72 -5.29 -11.10
C MET A 12 15.47 -4.83 -9.85
N TYR A 13 15.69 -5.74 -8.89
CA TYR A 13 16.53 -5.44 -7.72
C TYR A 13 17.97 -5.08 -8.13
N GLY A 14 18.58 -5.84 -9.06
CA GLY A 14 19.89 -5.54 -9.63
C GLY A 14 19.97 -4.20 -10.36
N MET A 15 18.85 -3.70 -10.89
CA MET A 15 18.73 -2.38 -11.51
C MET A 15 18.45 -1.24 -10.51
N GLY A 16 18.38 -1.53 -9.21
CA GLY A 16 18.22 -0.51 -8.17
C GLY A 16 16.82 -0.38 -7.58
N VAL A 17 15.86 -1.25 -7.93
CA VAL A 17 14.55 -1.28 -7.27
C VAL A 17 14.72 -1.70 -5.80
N ARG A 18 14.13 -0.95 -4.87
CA ARG A 18 14.25 -1.17 -3.41
C ARG A 18 12.94 -1.35 -2.67
N TYR A 19 11.81 -1.17 -3.34
CA TYR A 19 10.51 -1.60 -2.85
C TYR A 19 9.62 -2.00 -4.03
N MET A 20 8.59 -2.79 -3.77
CA MET A 20 7.62 -3.20 -4.77
C MET A 20 6.22 -3.13 -4.16
N THR A 21 5.34 -2.34 -4.77
CA THR A 21 3.90 -2.43 -4.48
C THR A 21 3.38 -3.76 -5.05
N LEU A 22 2.81 -4.62 -4.21
CA LEU A 22 2.39 -5.98 -4.60
C LEU A 22 1.33 -5.94 -5.71
N THR A 23 0.37 -5.05 -5.59
CA THR A 23 -0.64 -4.75 -6.60
C THR A 23 -0.81 -3.24 -6.77
N HIS A 24 -1.18 -2.82 -7.98
CA HIS A 24 -1.67 -1.46 -8.21
C HIS A 24 -3.20 -1.50 -8.08
N SER A 25 -3.92 -0.98 -9.07
CA SER A 25 -5.37 -1.04 -9.19
C SER A 25 -5.90 -2.33 -9.86
N CYS A 26 -5.04 -3.32 -10.13
CA CYS A 26 -5.39 -4.54 -10.86
C CYS A 26 -4.83 -5.79 -10.17
N TYR A 27 -5.60 -6.88 -10.20
CA TYR A 27 -5.19 -8.20 -9.73
C TYR A 27 -3.90 -8.68 -10.42
N THR A 28 -3.12 -9.49 -9.69
CA THR A 28 -2.07 -10.32 -10.29
C THR A 28 -2.43 -11.80 -10.06
N PRO A 29 -1.84 -12.76 -10.79
CA PRO A 29 -2.05 -14.20 -10.55
C PRO A 29 -1.74 -14.70 -9.13
N TRP A 30 -1.17 -13.86 -8.27
CA TRP A 30 -0.65 -14.21 -6.95
C TRP A 30 -1.00 -13.18 -5.85
N ALA A 31 -1.74 -12.12 -6.17
CA ALA A 31 -2.12 -11.09 -5.19
C ALA A 31 -3.35 -10.28 -5.65
N ASP A 32 -4.22 -9.96 -4.69
CA ASP A 32 -5.46 -9.21 -4.91
C ASP A 32 -5.28 -7.69 -4.85
N ALA A 33 -6.09 -6.94 -5.59
CA ALA A 33 -5.98 -5.47 -5.70
C ALA A 33 -7.21 -4.73 -5.16
N PHE A 34 -7.06 -3.41 -4.92
CA PHE A 34 -8.10 -2.62 -4.25
C PHE A 34 -9.20 -2.05 -5.17
N ILE A 35 -9.00 -1.91 -6.50
CA ILE A 35 -9.93 -1.23 -7.44
C ILE A 35 -10.78 -2.15 -8.30
N SER A 36 -10.33 -3.37 -8.63
CA SER A 36 -10.81 -4.07 -9.82
C SER A 36 -12.25 -4.62 -9.82
N ASP A 37 -13.09 -4.29 -8.83
CA ASP A 37 -14.53 -4.59 -8.88
C ASP A 37 -15.39 -3.43 -9.46
N ILE A 38 -14.76 -2.32 -9.89
CA ILE A 38 -15.46 -1.22 -10.60
C ILE A 38 -15.47 -1.44 -12.13
N ILE A 39 -14.55 -2.22 -12.70
CA ILE A 39 -14.31 -2.30 -14.17
C ILE A 39 -14.22 -3.76 -14.68
N SER A 40 -14.97 -4.71 -14.10
CA SER A 40 -15.23 -5.97 -14.81
C SER A 40 -16.70 -6.39 -14.74
N PRO A 41 -17.55 -5.90 -15.67
CA PRO A 41 -18.80 -6.56 -15.99
C PRO A 41 -18.58 -7.84 -16.83
N GLU A 42 -17.36 -8.11 -17.31
CA GLU A 42 -17.12 -9.12 -18.35
C GLU A 42 -16.54 -10.44 -17.85
N THR A 43 -16.02 -10.50 -16.62
CA THR A 43 -15.80 -11.79 -15.93
C THR A 43 -16.97 -12.11 -15.01
N LYS A 44 -18.16 -12.21 -15.59
CA LYS A 44 -19.28 -12.93 -14.99
C LYS A 44 -18.94 -14.42 -14.97
N HIS A 45 -18.36 -14.89 -13.89
CA HIS A 45 -18.55 -16.29 -13.52
C HIS A 45 -19.97 -16.42 -12.95
N ASP A 46 -20.84 -17.03 -13.76
CA ASP A 46 -22.21 -17.47 -13.47
C ASP A 46 -23.23 -16.43 -12.97
N ASP A 47 -24.35 -16.33 -13.70
CA ASP A 47 -25.50 -15.46 -13.49
C ASP A 47 -26.36 -15.80 -12.25
N LYS A 48 -25.73 -16.00 -11.08
CA LYS A 48 -26.37 -16.01 -9.75
C LYS A 48 -25.40 -15.51 -8.68
N TYR A 49 -25.04 -14.23 -8.72
CA TYR A 49 -24.26 -13.62 -7.66
C TYR A 49 -25.19 -12.95 -6.63
N ASP A 50 -25.63 -13.72 -5.63
CA ASP A 50 -26.08 -13.19 -4.31
C ASP A 50 -24.84 -12.70 -3.54
N GLY A 51 -24.17 -11.70 -4.13
CA GLY A 51 -22.85 -11.26 -3.72
C GLY A 51 -22.83 -10.61 -2.34
N PRO A 52 -21.72 -10.77 -1.59
CA PRO A 52 -21.44 -10.06 -0.36
C PRO A 52 -21.75 -8.55 -0.38
N SER A 53 -22.09 -7.97 0.77
CA SER A 53 -22.30 -6.51 0.87
C SER A 53 -20.98 -5.72 0.74
N PRO A 54 -20.99 -4.38 0.49
CA PRO A 54 -19.79 -3.52 0.44
C PRO A 54 -18.76 -3.70 1.57
N MET A 55 -19.19 -4.24 2.71
CA MET A 55 -18.36 -4.48 3.90
C MET A 55 -17.49 -5.73 3.81
N GLU A 56 -17.92 -6.74 3.06
CA GLU A 56 -17.16 -7.96 2.82
C GLU A 56 -16.07 -7.78 1.75
N PHE A 57 -16.20 -6.81 0.85
CA PHE A 57 -15.21 -6.53 -0.20
C PHE A 57 -13.95 -5.80 0.30
N HIS A 58 -14.08 -4.96 1.34
CA HIS A 58 -12.91 -4.42 2.08
C HIS A 58 -12.03 -5.55 2.62
N SER A 59 -12.62 -6.73 2.87
CA SER A 59 -11.92 -7.90 3.37
C SER A 59 -10.86 -8.44 2.41
N LEU A 60 -11.03 -8.38 1.08
CA LEU A 60 -10.08 -9.02 0.14
C LEU A 60 -8.74 -8.29 0.04
N ALA A 61 -8.75 -6.97 -0.16
CA ALA A 61 -7.52 -6.17 -0.08
C ALA A 61 -6.89 -6.26 1.33
N ARG A 62 -7.71 -6.36 2.39
CA ARG A 62 -7.24 -6.67 3.74
C ARG A 62 -6.55 -8.02 3.83
N HIS A 63 -6.98 -9.07 3.11
CA HIS A 63 -6.29 -10.36 3.16
C HIS A 63 -4.86 -10.20 2.67
N LEU A 64 -4.64 -9.52 1.55
CA LEU A 64 -3.28 -9.25 1.05
C LEU A 64 -2.44 -8.47 2.09
N ASP A 65 -2.97 -7.38 2.63
CA ASP A 65 -2.24 -6.56 3.62
C ASP A 65 -1.91 -7.38 4.87
N THR A 66 -2.89 -8.11 5.41
CA THR A 66 -2.71 -8.92 6.62
C THR A 66 -1.80 -10.11 6.38
N ASP A 67 -1.83 -10.73 5.21
CA ASP A 67 -0.96 -11.86 4.84
C ASP A 67 0.48 -11.38 4.64
N ALA A 68 0.69 -10.24 3.97
CA ALA A 68 2.00 -9.62 3.87
C ALA A 68 2.59 -9.31 5.25
N LEU A 69 1.80 -8.75 6.16
CA LEU A 69 2.20 -8.45 7.54
C LEU A 69 2.50 -9.71 8.37
N LYS A 70 1.79 -10.82 8.14
CA LYS A 70 2.00 -12.09 8.86
C LYS A 70 3.19 -12.89 8.32
N ILE A 71 3.37 -12.90 7.01
CA ILE A 71 4.35 -13.75 6.32
C ILE A 71 5.72 -13.06 6.23
N SER A 72 5.75 -11.73 6.12
CA SER A 72 7.01 -11.01 5.99
C SER A 72 7.89 -11.20 7.23
N ARG A 73 9.15 -11.57 6.99
CA ARG A 73 10.19 -11.64 8.03
C ARG A 73 10.79 -10.28 8.39
N ALA A 74 10.56 -9.27 7.55
CA ALA A 74 11.04 -7.91 7.75
C ALA A 74 9.86 -6.94 7.92
N PRO A 75 10.10 -5.76 8.51
CA PRO A 75 9.09 -4.72 8.54
C PRO A 75 8.65 -4.31 7.13
N VAL A 76 7.35 -4.12 6.93
CA VAL A 76 6.76 -3.63 5.68
C VAL A 76 6.35 -2.16 5.83
N PHE A 77 6.02 -1.51 4.72
CA PHE A 77 5.47 -0.16 4.78
C PHE A 77 4.41 0.06 3.70
N PHE A 78 3.46 0.92 4.02
CA PHE A 78 2.43 1.42 3.11
C PHE A 78 2.91 2.76 2.57
N SER A 79 3.28 2.83 1.28
CA SER A 79 4.04 3.98 0.74
C SER A 79 3.24 5.26 0.49
N HIS A 80 1.92 5.17 0.35
CA HIS A 80 1.03 6.31 0.09
C HIS A 80 -0.43 5.94 0.45
N PHE A 81 -0.74 5.83 1.73
CA PHE A 81 -2.08 5.46 2.22
C PHE A 81 -2.53 6.37 3.37
N SER A 82 -3.82 6.39 3.66
CA SER A 82 -4.42 7.18 4.76
C SER A 82 -5.21 6.30 5.74
N ALA A 83 -5.64 6.82 6.88
CA ALA A 83 -6.43 6.06 7.86
C ALA A 83 -7.92 6.01 7.50
N PHE A 84 -8.50 4.81 7.54
CA PHE A 84 -9.90 4.59 7.19
C PHE A 84 -10.86 5.24 8.20
N SER A 85 -10.47 5.27 9.47
CA SER A 85 -11.29 5.82 10.55
C SER A 85 -11.35 7.35 10.52
N VAL A 86 -10.38 8.01 9.88
CA VAL A 86 -10.42 9.46 9.60
C VAL A 86 -11.32 9.71 8.41
N PHE A 87 -11.05 9.01 7.29
CA PHE A 87 -11.91 9.07 6.12
C PHE A 87 -12.17 7.67 5.53
N PRO A 88 -13.43 7.21 5.44
CA PRO A 88 -13.77 5.85 5.05
C PRO A 88 -13.69 5.65 3.53
N HIS A 89 -12.47 5.62 3.00
CA HIS A 89 -12.18 5.30 1.61
C HIS A 89 -11.57 3.90 1.48
N ARG A 90 -11.92 3.14 0.43
CA ARG A 90 -11.45 1.74 0.26
C ARG A 90 -9.94 1.58 0.12
N ARG A 91 -9.24 2.66 -0.29
CA ARG A 91 -7.77 2.71 -0.33
C ARG A 91 -7.17 2.81 1.08
N ASN A 92 -7.93 3.29 2.06
CA ASN A 92 -7.41 3.62 3.38
C ASN A 92 -7.29 2.39 4.28
N VAL A 93 -6.28 2.43 5.13
CA VAL A 93 -5.91 1.33 6.02
C VAL A 93 -6.79 1.40 7.26
N ASN A 94 -7.42 0.29 7.63
CA ASN A 94 -8.21 0.21 8.85
C ASN A 94 -7.34 0.01 10.10
N ASP A 95 -7.90 0.31 11.26
CA ASP A 95 -7.20 0.26 12.55
C ASP A 95 -6.63 -1.13 12.87
N GLN A 96 -7.31 -2.21 12.47
CA GLN A 96 -6.81 -3.57 12.69
C GLN A 96 -5.49 -3.81 11.93
N VAL A 97 -5.42 -3.38 10.67
CA VAL A 97 -4.21 -3.49 9.85
C VAL A 97 -3.12 -2.54 10.37
N LEU A 98 -3.49 -1.33 10.82
CA LEU A 98 -2.55 -0.41 11.48
C LEU A 98 -1.94 -1.03 12.75
N LYS A 99 -2.74 -1.71 13.56
CA LYS A 99 -2.25 -2.42 14.75
C LYS A 99 -1.34 -3.59 14.40
N MET A 100 -1.58 -4.27 13.29
CA MET A 100 -0.67 -5.29 12.77
C MET A 100 0.64 -4.67 12.25
N LEU A 101 0.56 -3.49 11.62
CA LEU A 101 1.72 -2.74 11.16
C LEU A 101 2.62 -2.29 12.32
N GLU A 102 2.01 -1.84 13.42
CA GLU A 102 2.70 -1.54 14.70
C GLU A 102 3.48 -2.77 15.17
N ALA A 103 2.82 -3.93 15.28
CA ALA A 103 3.45 -5.18 15.70
C ALA A 103 4.56 -5.67 14.75
N ASN A 104 4.43 -5.38 13.46
CA ASN A 104 5.44 -5.69 12.42
C ASN A 104 6.62 -4.69 12.41
N ASN A 105 6.55 -3.61 13.21
CA ASN A 105 7.50 -2.49 13.22
C ASN A 105 7.56 -1.68 11.91
N GLY A 106 6.49 -1.74 11.12
CA GLY A 106 6.37 -1.10 9.83
C GLY A 106 6.01 0.38 9.89
N VAL A 107 5.81 1.01 8.72
CA VAL A 107 5.48 2.44 8.59
C VAL A 107 4.30 2.66 7.64
N LEU A 108 3.35 3.50 8.04
CA LEU A 108 2.33 4.07 7.18
C LEU A 108 2.79 5.45 6.71
N MET A 109 2.91 5.64 5.40
CA MET A 109 3.27 6.92 4.79
C MET A 109 2.00 7.62 4.28
N ILE A 110 1.65 8.74 4.90
CA ILE A 110 0.38 9.45 4.69
C ILE A 110 0.26 10.02 3.27
N ASN A 111 -0.85 9.71 2.60
CA ASN A 111 -1.17 10.15 1.24
C ASN A 111 -1.80 11.55 1.23
N PHE A 112 -1.52 12.36 0.21
CA PHE A 112 -2.12 13.69 0.03
C PHE A 112 -3.12 13.72 -1.13
N TRP A 113 -3.71 12.62 -1.55
CA TRP A 113 -4.76 12.64 -2.56
C TRP A 113 -6.10 12.98 -1.91
N ASN A 114 -6.80 14.00 -2.43
CA ASN A 114 -8.04 14.48 -1.81
C ASN A 114 -9.04 13.35 -1.52
N ASN A 115 -9.18 12.39 -2.43
CA ASN A 115 -10.20 11.34 -2.27
C ASN A 115 -9.89 10.33 -1.16
N VAL A 116 -8.66 10.31 -0.63
CA VAL A 116 -8.29 9.45 0.51
C VAL A 116 -8.19 10.23 1.82
N VAL A 117 -7.98 11.54 1.79
CA VAL A 117 -7.95 12.37 3.01
C VAL A 117 -9.31 12.97 3.35
N ARG A 118 -10.11 13.36 2.34
CA ARG A 118 -11.44 13.96 2.51
C ARG A 118 -12.26 13.99 1.23
N CYS A 119 -13.43 13.34 1.22
CA CYS A 119 -14.40 13.55 0.14
C CYS A 119 -15.23 14.82 0.35
N SER A 120 -15.28 15.67 -0.67
CA SER A 120 -16.28 16.72 -0.82
C SER A 120 -17.04 16.47 -2.11
N LYS A 121 -18.29 16.96 -2.22
CA LYS A 121 -19.12 16.79 -3.44
C LYS A 121 -18.39 17.21 -4.73
N ASP A 122 -17.43 18.13 -4.62
CA ASP A 122 -16.65 18.65 -5.74
C ASP A 122 -15.18 18.20 -5.74
N TYR A 123 -14.79 17.31 -4.81
CA TYR A 123 -13.43 16.78 -4.64
C TYR A 123 -12.33 17.83 -4.38
N LYS A 124 -12.67 19.10 -4.18
CA LYS A 124 -11.75 20.26 -4.13
C LYS A 124 -11.52 20.86 -2.75
N ASN A 125 -12.22 20.39 -1.73
CA ASN A 125 -12.24 21.05 -0.44
C ASN A 125 -11.29 20.46 0.61
N ALA A 126 -10.44 19.50 0.24
CA ALA A 126 -9.40 19.04 1.16
C ALA A 126 -8.35 20.13 1.33
N THR A 127 -7.82 20.23 2.54
CA THR A 127 -6.83 21.21 2.97
C THR A 127 -5.69 20.51 3.70
N ILE A 128 -4.59 21.23 3.89
CA ILE A 128 -3.47 20.77 4.72
C ILE A 128 -3.88 20.35 6.14
N ASP A 129 -4.96 20.93 6.69
CA ASP A 129 -5.44 20.59 8.03
C ASP A 129 -6.10 19.20 8.07
N ASP A 130 -6.73 18.76 6.97
CA ASP A 130 -7.28 17.40 6.84
C ASP A 130 -6.17 16.34 6.82
N VAL A 131 -5.02 16.67 6.22
CA VAL A 131 -3.82 15.80 6.25
C VAL A 131 -3.25 15.72 7.66
N ILE A 132 -3.22 16.84 8.39
CA ILE A 132 -2.74 16.88 9.78
C ILE A 132 -3.65 16.05 10.70
N GLU A 133 -4.97 16.06 10.47
CA GLU A 133 -5.91 15.19 11.18
C GLU A 133 -5.53 13.71 11.02
N ASP A 134 -5.18 13.28 9.80
CA ASP A 134 -4.72 11.90 9.52
C ASP A 134 -3.41 11.57 10.24
N PHE A 135 -2.43 12.48 10.22
CA PHE A 135 -1.19 12.34 10.98
C PHE A 135 -1.44 12.20 12.49
N ASN A 136 -2.30 13.05 13.07
CA ASN A 136 -2.63 13.03 14.48
C ASN A 136 -3.32 11.72 14.86
N TYR A 137 -4.32 11.30 14.08
CA TYR A 137 -5.05 10.07 14.34
C TYR A 137 -4.14 8.84 14.35
N VAL A 138 -3.30 8.68 13.32
CA VAL A 138 -2.40 7.52 13.24
C VAL A 138 -1.34 7.57 14.33
N LYS A 139 -0.83 8.76 14.67
CA LYS A 139 0.12 8.94 15.77
C LYS A 139 -0.47 8.49 17.10
N ASP A 140 -1.71 8.88 17.39
CA ASP A 140 -2.40 8.50 18.61
C ASP A 140 -2.74 7.00 18.63
N LEU A 141 -3.06 6.43 17.46
CA LEU A 141 -3.42 5.02 17.36
C LEU A 141 -2.22 4.09 17.51
N ILE A 142 -1.16 4.26 16.70
CA ILE A 142 -0.04 3.31 16.62
C ILE A 142 1.32 3.91 16.99
N GLY A 143 1.40 5.20 17.30
CA GLY A 143 2.64 5.86 17.68
C GLY A 143 3.42 6.45 16.50
N VAL A 144 4.19 7.50 16.81
CA VAL A 144 4.96 8.27 15.81
C VAL A 144 6.01 7.45 15.06
N ASP A 145 6.51 6.36 15.65
CA ASP A 145 7.53 5.51 15.02
C ASP A 145 7.02 4.77 13.78
N HIS A 146 5.71 4.72 13.58
CA HIS A 146 5.06 4.02 12.46
C HIS A 146 4.48 4.97 11.41
N LEU A 147 4.93 6.23 11.41
CA LEU A 147 4.44 7.27 10.51
C LEU A 147 5.50 7.77 9.52
N GLY A 148 5.06 8.17 8.33
CA GLY A 148 5.88 8.80 7.30
C GLY A 148 5.06 9.66 6.34
N MET A 149 5.72 10.23 5.33
CA MET A 149 5.10 11.09 4.31
C MET A 149 5.15 10.42 2.93
N GLY A 150 3.98 10.20 2.32
CA GLY A 150 3.81 9.49 1.06
C GLY A 150 2.82 10.19 0.14
N ALA A 151 3.11 11.46 -0.20
CA ALA A 151 2.16 12.41 -0.77
C ALA A 151 1.47 11.99 -2.08
N ASP A 152 2.08 11.10 -2.86
CA ASP A 152 1.59 10.68 -4.18
C ASP A 152 1.52 11.83 -5.21
N TYR A 153 2.39 12.84 -5.09
CA TYR A 153 2.56 13.89 -6.09
C TYR A 153 2.87 13.30 -7.47
N ASP A 154 2.36 13.95 -8.52
CA ASP A 154 2.39 13.48 -9.91
C ASP A 154 1.70 12.12 -10.18
N GLY A 155 1.25 11.41 -9.13
CA GLY A 155 0.46 10.18 -9.22
C GLY A 155 -1.05 10.43 -9.18
N VAL A 156 -1.49 11.60 -8.69
CA VAL A 156 -2.90 11.90 -8.44
C VAL A 156 -3.36 13.20 -9.09
N PRO A 157 -4.63 13.30 -9.50
CA PRO A 157 -5.12 14.45 -10.27
C PRO A 157 -5.39 15.69 -9.42
N ILE A 158 -5.46 15.54 -8.09
CA ILE A 158 -5.83 16.62 -7.19
C ILE A 158 -5.27 16.40 -5.78
N VAL A 159 -4.75 17.47 -5.18
CA VAL A 159 -4.12 17.50 -3.86
C VAL A 159 -4.74 18.62 -2.99
N PRO A 160 -4.57 18.57 -1.65
CA PRO A 160 -5.16 19.53 -0.75
C PRO A 160 -4.66 20.94 -0.97
N LYS A 161 -5.52 21.91 -0.67
CA LYS A 161 -5.11 23.32 -0.61
C LYS A 161 -4.05 23.51 0.49
N GLY A 162 -2.95 24.19 0.13
CA GLY A 162 -1.75 24.33 0.95
C GLY A 162 -0.73 23.20 0.76
N LEU A 163 -1.04 22.19 -0.06
CA LEU A 163 -0.17 21.07 -0.45
C LEU A 163 -0.19 20.88 -1.96
N GLU A 164 -0.12 21.98 -2.72
CA GLU A 164 -0.25 21.98 -4.18
C GLU A 164 0.86 21.21 -4.90
N ASP A 165 2.07 21.17 -4.33
CA ASP A 165 3.24 20.53 -4.93
C ASP A 165 4.33 20.21 -3.88
N VAL A 166 5.42 19.60 -4.33
CA VAL A 166 6.57 19.21 -3.48
C VAL A 166 7.25 20.38 -2.76
N SER A 167 7.03 21.65 -3.15
CA SER A 167 7.55 22.80 -2.42
C SER A 167 6.79 23.08 -1.12
N LYS A 168 5.67 22.40 -0.87
CA LYS A 168 4.75 22.63 0.27
C LYS A 168 5.01 21.80 1.51
N TYR A 169 5.98 20.88 1.48
CA TYR A 169 6.38 20.16 2.72
C TYR A 169 6.74 21.10 3.88
N PRO A 170 7.48 22.22 3.69
CA PRO A 170 7.75 23.17 4.77
C PRO A 170 6.49 23.75 5.42
N ASP A 171 5.43 24.02 4.64
CA ASP A 171 4.16 24.56 5.15
C ASP A 171 3.47 23.54 6.09
N LEU A 172 3.52 22.25 5.74
CA LEU A 172 3.03 21.15 6.58
C LEU A 172 3.84 21.01 7.86
N LEU A 173 5.17 20.98 7.72
CA LEU A 173 6.08 20.84 8.85
C LEU A 173 5.95 22.02 9.82
N GLU A 174 5.77 23.23 9.31
CA GLU A 174 5.55 24.42 10.14
C GLU A 174 4.26 24.27 10.96
N LYS A 175 3.16 23.83 10.35
CA LYS A 175 1.90 23.61 11.07
C LYS A 175 2.03 22.52 12.13
N LEU A 176 2.66 21.38 11.80
CA LEU A 176 2.90 20.30 12.76
C LEU A 176 3.78 20.77 13.92
N VAL A 177 4.88 21.50 13.67
CA VAL A 177 5.76 22.02 14.74
C VAL A 177 5.05 23.03 15.65
N ARG A 178 4.07 23.78 15.14
CA ARG A 178 3.26 24.71 15.93
C ARG A 178 2.20 24.00 16.77
N ASP A 179 1.82 22.77 16.40
CA ASP A 179 0.95 21.92 17.20
C ASP A 179 1.75 21.33 18.38
N HIS A 180 1.31 21.61 19.60
CA HIS A 180 1.95 21.12 20.83
C HIS A 180 1.99 19.60 20.93
N ASN A 181 1.22 18.90 20.11
CA ASN A 181 1.25 17.45 20.00
C ASN A 181 2.54 16.93 19.35
N TRP A 182 3.34 17.75 18.66
CA TRP A 182 4.52 17.30 17.91
C TRP A 182 5.84 17.84 18.46
N SER A 183 6.75 16.92 18.78
CA SER A 183 8.13 17.26 19.14
C SER A 183 9.02 17.40 17.89
N ARG A 184 10.17 18.07 18.02
CA ARG A 184 11.17 18.08 16.93
C ARG A 184 11.66 16.67 16.55
N GLU A 185 11.72 15.76 17.52
CA GLU A 185 12.10 14.37 17.25
C GLU A 185 11.01 13.63 16.47
N ASP A 186 9.74 13.91 16.75
CA ASP A 186 8.60 13.38 15.99
C ASP A 186 8.67 13.81 14.52
N ILE A 187 9.00 15.09 14.29
CA ILE A 187 9.16 15.62 12.94
C ILE A 187 10.30 14.92 12.19
N LYS A 188 11.45 14.71 12.85
CA LYS A 188 12.58 13.97 12.27
C LYS A 188 12.21 12.52 11.92
N LYS A 189 11.37 11.89 12.74
CA LYS A 189 10.85 10.53 12.51
C LYS A 189 10.01 10.46 11.24
N ILE A 190 8.97 11.29 11.13
CA ILE A 190 8.04 11.26 9.99
C ILE A 190 8.63 11.77 8.68
N THR A 191 9.66 12.62 8.74
CA THR A 191 10.33 13.16 7.54
C THR A 191 11.34 12.19 6.93
N GLY A 192 11.79 11.17 7.65
CA GLY A 192 12.69 10.18 7.05
C GLY A 192 13.28 9.15 8.00
N ALA A 193 13.44 9.45 9.30
CA ALA A 193 14.15 8.51 10.18
C ALA A 193 13.39 7.17 10.34
N ASN A 194 12.05 7.18 10.29
CA ASN A 194 11.26 5.96 10.36
C ASN A 194 11.42 5.06 9.13
N ILE A 195 11.34 5.63 7.92
CA ILE A 195 11.51 4.83 6.70
C ILE A 195 12.96 4.32 6.59
N LEU A 196 13.96 5.11 7.00
CA LEU A 196 15.35 4.67 7.05
C LEU A 196 15.55 3.51 8.05
N ARG A 197 14.86 3.52 9.19
CA ARG A 197 14.84 2.38 10.13
C ARG A 197 14.29 1.13 9.45
N VAL A 198 13.12 1.22 8.81
CA VAL A 198 12.49 0.08 8.10
C VAL A 198 13.42 -0.47 7.03
N MET A 199 14.02 0.40 6.20
CA MET A 199 14.95 -0.04 5.15
C MET A 199 16.18 -0.75 5.73
N LYS A 200 16.74 -0.25 6.83
CA LYS A 200 17.87 -0.90 7.51
C LYS A 200 17.50 -2.25 8.11
N ASP A 201 16.31 -2.38 8.68
CA ASP A 201 15.82 -3.65 9.23
C ASP A 201 15.58 -4.67 8.10
N VAL A 202 15.08 -4.23 6.94
CA VAL A 202 14.95 -5.06 5.73
C VAL A 202 16.32 -5.54 5.23
N GLU A 203 17.32 -4.65 5.17
CA GLU A 203 18.68 -5.01 4.77
C GLU A 203 19.29 -6.04 5.71
N LYS A 204 19.11 -5.88 7.03
CA LYS A 204 19.57 -6.86 8.02
C LYS A 204 18.93 -8.24 7.80
N VAL A 205 17.62 -8.30 7.54
CA VAL A 205 16.94 -9.57 7.25
C VAL A 205 17.45 -10.18 5.94
N ALA A 206 17.78 -9.35 4.94
CA ALA A 206 18.37 -9.82 3.68
C ALA A 206 19.77 -10.43 3.90
N GLU A 207 20.62 -9.82 4.74
CA GLU A 207 21.93 -10.36 5.13
C GLU A 207 21.80 -11.71 5.87
N GLU A 208 20.86 -11.80 6.83
CA GLU A 208 20.58 -13.05 7.54
C GLU A 208 20.10 -14.17 6.59
N LEU A 209 19.49 -13.80 5.47
CA LEU A 209 18.97 -14.69 4.45
C LEU A 209 19.95 -15.00 3.33
N GLU A 210 21.13 -14.38 3.28
CA GLU A 210 22.07 -14.50 2.15
C GLU A 210 22.52 -15.96 1.92
N ALA A 211 22.67 -16.74 2.99
CA ALA A 211 23.01 -18.17 2.91
C ALA A 211 21.82 -19.07 2.53
N THR A 212 20.60 -18.53 2.46
CA THR A 212 19.40 -19.29 2.09
C THR A 212 19.30 -19.38 0.59
N LYS A 213 19.03 -20.59 0.07
CA LYS A 213 18.82 -20.78 -1.37
C LYS A 213 17.65 -19.90 -1.83
N ALA A 214 17.88 -19.12 -2.88
CA ALA A 214 16.84 -18.30 -3.50
C ALA A 214 15.65 -19.17 -3.94
N ASN A 215 14.44 -18.62 -3.79
CA ASN A 215 13.26 -19.26 -4.34
C ASN A 215 13.27 -19.18 -5.87
N ASP A 216 13.22 -20.35 -6.51
CA ASP A 216 13.14 -20.53 -7.97
C ASP A 216 11.86 -21.25 -8.38
N ASP A 217 10.89 -21.37 -7.47
CA ASP A 217 9.57 -21.92 -7.78
C ASP A 217 8.87 -21.04 -8.81
N THR A 218 8.28 -21.70 -9.79
CA THR A 218 7.45 -21.05 -10.80
C THR A 218 5.99 -21.09 -10.39
N LEU A 219 5.27 -19.99 -10.62
CA LEU A 219 3.82 -19.99 -10.52
C LEU A 219 3.23 -20.97 -11.55
N ASP A 220 2.18 -21.68 -11.14
CA ASP A 220 1.43 -22.56 -12.02
C ASP A 220 0.95 -21.81 -13.26
N TYR A 221 1.23 -22.37 -14.44
CA TYR A 221 0.85 -21.81 -15.73
C TYR A 221 -0.66 -21.52 -15.80
N CYS A 222 -1.51 -22.41 -15.28
CA CYS A 222 -2.95 -22.19 -15.28
C CYS A 222 -3.36 -20.97 -14.44
N ARG A 223 -2.62 -20.64 -13.37
CA ARG A 223 -2.84 -19.39 -12.61
C ARG A 223 -2.41 -18.16 -13.41
N ILE A 224 -1.38 -18.27 -14.23
CA ILE A 224 -0.85 -17.16 -15.03
C ILE A 224 -1.79 -16.80 -16.18
N VAL A 225 -2.34 -17.79 -16.90
CA VAL A 225 -3.14 -17.54 -18.11
C VAL A 225 -4.65 -17.50 -17.88
N GLY A 226 -5.11 -17.84 -16.67
CA GLY A 226 -6.53 -18.04 -16.36
C GLY A 226 -7.03 -19.43 -16.79
N SER A 227 -8.00 -19.98 -16.05
CA SER A 227 -8.52 -21.34 -16.24
C SER A 227 -8.96 -21.62 -17.67
N ASP A 228 -9.60 -20.65 -18.32
CA ASP A 228 -10.22 -20.81 -19.64
C ASP A 228 -9.17 -20.95 -20.75
N ASN A 229 -8.04 -20.25 -20.62
CA ASN A 229 -6.92 -20.35 -21.56
C ASN A 229 -6.04 -21.58 -21.28
N CYS A 230 -6.12 -22.18 -20.08
CA CYS A 230 -5.32 -23.36 -19.74
C CYS A 230 -5.76 -24.62 -20.50
N LEU A 231 -7.07 -24.75 -20.79
CA LEU A 231 -7.64 -25.88 -21.54
C LEU A 231 -7.20 -25.88 -23.02
N ILE A 232 -7.00 -24.70 -23.62
CA ILE A 232 -6.60 -24.57 -25.03
C ILE A 232 -5.11 -24.93 -25.23
N ALA A 233 -4.25 -24.56 -24.27
CA ALA A 233 -2.82 -24.85 -24.32
C ALA A 233 -2.51 -26.34 -24.08
N SER A 234 -3.23 -26.98 -23.16
CA SER A 234 -3.07 -28.40 -22.85
C SER A 234 -3.59 -29.32 -23.97
N ALA A 235 -4.53 -28.86 -24.80
CA ALA A 235 -4.95 -29.54 -26.02
C ALA A 235 -3.90 -29.48 -27.15
N LYS A 236 -3.17 -28.37 -27.29
CA LYS A 236 -2.08 -28.20 -28.28
C LYS A 236 -0.77 -28.89 -27.91
N ALA A 237 -0.51 -29.10 -26.62
CA ALA A 237 0.68 -29.83 -26.17
C ALA A 237 0.55 -31.38 -26.34
N LYS A 238 -0.64 -31.88 -26.65
CA LYS A 238 -0.94 -33.31 -26.89
C LYS A 238 -1.14 -33.66 -28.37
N SER A 239 -0.97 -32.70 -29.29
CA SER A 239 -1.02 -32.89 -30.75
C SER A 239 0.35 -32.68 -31.37
#